data_AF-A0AAV3M750-F1
#
_entry.id   AF-A0AAV3M750-F1
#
_cell.length_a   1.000
_cell.length_b   1.000
_cell.length_c   1.000
_cell.angle_alpha   90.00
_cell.angle_beta   90.00
_cell.angle_gamma   90.00
#
_symmetry.space_group_name_H-M   'P 1'
#
loop_
_entity.id
_entity.type
_entity.pdbx_description
1 polymer ?
#
loop_
_entity_poly.entity_id
_entity_poly.type
_entity_poly.pdbx_seq_one_letter_code
_entity_poly.pdbx_strand_id
1 'polypeptide(L)'
;MATQFSFASTLSGKNDGSLRYLAQRDVIVGCSQYVVGYQNPSQSNQKNVSQYLNYLGILSPNLDVILNELNKMDSRKIRGDISEYIKTNDLSREQGITYCALKSKQSVDDILTQ
;
A
#
# COMPACT_ATOMS: atom_id res chain seq x y z
N MET A 1 -24.87 -3.84 0.80
CA MET A 1 -24.17 -4.41 -0.37
C MET A 1 -22.68 -4.22 -0.14
N ALA A 2 -21.94 -5.30 0.08
CA ALA A 2 -20.50 -5.24 0.33
C ALA A 2 -19.77 -5.27 -1.02
N THR A 3 -19.27 -4.12 -1.47
CA THR A 3 -18.47 -4.04 -2.69
C THR A 3 -17.10 -4.66 -2.40
N GLN A 4 -16.93 -5.95 -2.74
CA GLN A 4 -15.62 -6.59 -2.82
C GLN A 4 -14.84 -5.94 -3.96
N PHE A 5 -14.07 -4.89 -3.65
CA PHE A 5 -13.08 -4.33 -4.57
C PHE A 5 -11.91 -5.30 -4.69
N SER A 6 -12.00 -6.18 -5.69
CA SER A 6 -11.01 -7.21 -6.02
C SER A 6 -9.90 -6.64 -6.89
N PHE A 7 -8.97 -5.91 -6.28
CA PHE A 7 -7.68 -5.52 -6.90
C PHE A 7 -6.80 -6.74 -7.25
N ALA A 8 -7.10 -7.89 -6.65
CA ALA A 8 -6.36 -9.14 -6.83
C ALA A 8 -6.55 -9.77 -8.22
N SER A 9 -7.66 -9.47 -8.91
CA SER A 9 -8.06 -10.20 -10.13
C SER A 9 -7.19 -9.89 -11.37
N THR A 10 -6.44 -8.78 -11.37
CA THR A 10 -5.67 -8.33 -12.53
C THR A 10 -4.26 -8.94 -12.60
N LEU A 11 -3.83 -9.71 -11.59
CA LEU A 11 -2.45 -10.19 -11.44
C LEU A 11 -2.29 -11.71 -11.61
N SER A 12 -3.32 -12.45 -12.05
CA SER A 12 -3.25 -13.91 -12.15
C SER A 12 -2.41 -14.39 -13.34
N GLY A 13 -1.11 -14.58 -13.12
CA GLY A 13 -0.26 -15.34 -14.04
C GLY A 13 1.24 -15.20 -13.76
N LYS A 14 1.77 -16.05 -12.86
CA LYS A 14 3.19 -16.47 -12.62
C LYS A 14 3.73 -16.15 -11.21
N ASN A 15 3.94 -17.20 -10.40
CA ASN A 15 4.44 -17.18 -9.02
C ASN A 15 3.56 -16.40 -8.04
N ASP A 16 2.47 -17.06 -7.64
CA ASP A 16 1.36 -16.53 -6.84
C ASP A 16 1.81 -15.79 -5.57
N GLY A 17 2.73 -16.36 -4.78
CA GLY A 17 3.25 -15.71 -3.57
C GLY A 17 4.03 -14.42 -3.84
N SER A 18 4.92 -14.43 -4.84
CA SER A 18 5.71 -13.26 -5.21
C SER A 18 4.87 -12.14 -5.82
N LEU A 19 3.82 -12.48 -6.59
CA LEU A 19 2.88 -11.52 -7.15
C LEU A 19 1.97 -10.92 -6.09
N ARG A 20 1.47 -11.75 -5.15
CA ARG A 20 0.61 -11.30 -4.05
C ARG A 20 1.36 -10.34 -3.12
N TYR A 21 2.61 -10.65 -2.79
CA TYR A 21 3.45 -9.75 -2.00
C TYR A 21 3.78 -8.44 -2.74
N LEU A 22 4.08 -8.49 -4.05
CA LEU A 22 4.30 -7.27 -4.83
C LEU A 22 3.06 -6.37 -4.84
N ALA A 23 1.86 -6.97 -4.86
CA ALA A 23 0.61 -6.22 -4.72
C ALA A 23 0.47 -5.58 -3.33
N GLN A 24 0.84 -6.28 -2.25
CA GLN A 24 0.80 -5.77 -0.88
C GLN A 24 1.74 -4.57 -0.70
N ARG A 25 2.97 -4.68 -1.21
CA ARG A 25 3.96 -3.60 -1.25
C ARG A 25 3.41 -2.38 -1.99
N ASP A 26 2.91 -2.57 -3.21
CA ASP A 26 2.43 -1.48 -4.05
C ASP A 26 1.26 -0.74 -3.41
N VAL A 27 0.38 -1.47 -2.73
CA VAL A 27 -0.70 -0.88 -1.93
C VAL A 27 -0.13 0.01 -0.83
N ILE A 28 0.80 -0.48 0.01
CA ILE A 28 1.36 0.30 1.13
C ILE A 28 2.09 1.55 0.61
N VAL A 29 2.94 1.39 -0.41
CA VAL A 29 3.71 2.51 -0.97
C VAL A 29 2.79 3.51 -1.66
N GLY A 30 1.91 3.06 -2.55
CA GLY A 30 0.98 3.94 -3.27
C GLY A 30 0.04 4.69 -2.33
N CYS A 31 -0.45 4.02 -1.28
CA CYS A 31 -1.27 4.68 -0.27
C CYS A 31 -0.49 5.66 0.60
N SER A 32 0.76 5.38 0.94
CA SER A 32 1.61 6.34 1.64
C SER A 32 1.84 7.61 0.82
N GLN A 33 2.04 7.47 -0.48
CA GLN A 33 2.19 8.61 -1.39
C GLN A 33 0.89 9.41 -1.51
N TYR A 34 -0.25 8.73 -1.64
CA TYR A 34 -1.55 9.38 -1.75
C TYR A 34 -1.97 10.12 -0.46
N VAL A 35 -1.76 9.50 0.70
CA VAL A 35 -2.21 10.03 1.99
C VAL A 35 -1.24 11.09 2.52
N VAL A 36 0.06 10.76 2.57
CA VAL A 36 1.12 11.59 3.18
C VAL A 36 1.91 12.38 2.13
N GLY A 37 2.28 11.72 1.03
CA GLY A 37 3.11 12.31 -0.03
C GLY A 37 2.45 13.50 -0.73
N TYR A 38 1.12 13.54 -0.82
CA TYR A 38 0.38 14.69 -1.35
C TYR A 38 0.73 16.01 -0.66
N GLN A 39 0.99 15.97 0.66
CA GLN A 39 1.37 17.15 1.44
C GLN A 39 2.90 17.39 1.45
N ASN A 40 3.68 16.41 1.00
CA ASN A 40 5.15 16.40 1.10
C ASN A 40 5.79 15.91 -0.21
N PRO A 41 5.68 16.65 -1.32
CA PRO A 41 6.04 16.17 -2.66
C PRO A 41 7.54 15.90 -2.85
N SER A 42 8.41 16.53 -2.04
CA SER A 42 9.86 16.33 -2.05
C SER A 42 10.34 15.21 -1.10
N GLN A 43 9.42 14.56 -0.38
CA GLN A 43 9.75 13.51 0.58
C GLN A 43 9.95 12.16 -0.11
N SER A 44 10.93 11.39 0.35
CA SER A 44 11.19 10.05 -0.16
C SER A 44 10.04 9.07 0.15
N ASN A 45 9.87 8.06 -0.71
CA ASN A 45 8.87 7.02 -0.50
C ASN A 45 9.03 6.33 0.85
N GLN A 46 10.27 6.02 1.25
CA GLN A 46 10.53 5.37 2.53
C GLN A 46 10.03 6.20 3.72
N LYS A 47 10.24 7.52 3.68
CA LYS A 47 9.77 8.42 4.75
C LYS A 47 8.26 8.58 4.72
N ASN A 48 7.64 8.63 3.53
CA ASN A 48 6.17 8.59 3.39
C ASN A 48 5.58 7.32 3.97
N VAL A 49 6.15 6.14 3.66
CA VAL A 49 5.71 4.84 4.18
C VAL A 49 5.82 4.79 5.70
N SER A 50 6.95 5.19 6.27
CA SER A 50 7.14 5.18 7.73
C SER A 50 6.12 6.08 8.44
N GLN A 51 5.90 7.30 7.95
CA GLN A 51 4.90 8.21 8.52
C GLN A 51 3.47 7.67 8.37
N TYR A 52 3.16 7.07 7.21
CA TYR A 52 1.86 6.49 6.93
C TYR A 52 1.56 5.27 7.81
N LEU A 53 2.51 4.35 7.98
CA LEU A 53 2.34 3.19 8.85
C LEU A 53 2.17 3.61 10.32
N ASN A 54 2.89 4.63 10.78
CA ASN A 54 2.67 5.22 12.09
C ASN A 54 1.25 5.83 12.22
N TYR A 55 0.77 6.52 11.18
CA TYR A 55 -0.61 7.04 11.13
C TYR A 55 -1.66 5.92 11.22
N LEU A 56 -1.37 4.74 10.67
CA LEU A 56 -2.22 3.55 10.80
C LEU A 56 -2.09 2.83 12.16
N GLY A 57 -1.27 3.34 13.09
CA GLY A 57 -1.05 2.74 14.41
C GLY A 57 -0.11 1.52 14.39
N ILE A 58 0.67 1.33 13.33
CA ILE A 58 1.66 0.27 13.22
C ILE A 58 2.97 0.78 13.80
N LEU A 59 3.31 0.26 14.99
CA LEU A 59 4.49 0.64 15.75
C LEU A 59 5.51 -0.51 15.78
N SER A 60 6.72 -0.24 16.26
CA SER A 60 7.72 -1.28 16.52
C SER A 60 7.19 -2.32 17.53
N PRO A 61 7.51 -3.62 17.34
CA PRO A 61 8.48 -4.16 16.38
C PRO A 61 7.92 -4.41 14.97
N ASN A 62 6.59 -4.39 14.80
CA ASN A 62 5.95 -4.71 13.51
C ASN A 62 6.34 -3.73 12.41
N LEU A 63 6.48 -2.45 12.76
CA LEU A 63 6.96 -1.42 11.83
C LEU A 63 8.31 -1.79 11.22
N ASP A 64 9.26 -2.25 12.04
CA ASP A 64 10.61 -2.60 11.59
C ASP A 64 10.61 -3.83 10.69
N VAL A 65 9.78 -4.83 11.01
CA VAL A 65 9.57 -6.02 10.16
C VAL A 65 9.04 -5.59 8.79
N ILE A 66 7.97 -4.79 8.75
CA ILE A 66 7.36 -4.33 7.51
C ILE A 66 8.34 -3.49 6.69
N LEU A 67 9.07 -2.55 7.31
CA LEU A 67 10.04 -1.72 6.58
C LEU A 67 11.19 -2.56 6.01
N ASN A 68 11.70 -3.53 6.76
CA ASN A 68 12.74 -4.43 6.27
C ASN A 68 12.25 -5.29 5.11
N GLU A 69 11.02 -5.79 5.21
CA GLU A 69 10.33 -6.53 4.16
C GLU A 69 10.17 -5.68 2.88
N LEU A 70 9.65 -4.46 3.00
CA LEU A 70 9.49 -3.54 1.86
C LEU A 70 10.85 -3.15 1.21
N ASN A 71 11.91 -2.96 2.01
CA ASN A 71 13.25 -2.60 1.53
C ASN A 71 13.91 -3.68 0.66
N LYS A 72 13.58 -4.97 0.89
CA LYS A 72 14.08 -6.07 0.04
C LYS A 72 13.65 -5.95 -1.42
N MET A 73 12.71 -5.04 -1.73
CA MET A 73 12.07 -4.91 -3.05
C MET A 73 12.29 -3.56 -3.74
N ASP A 74 13.23 -2.75 -3.24
CA ASP A 74 13.48 -1.36 -3.68
C ASP A 74 14.04 -1.22 -5.12
N SER A 75 14.26 -2.34 -5.81
CA SER A 75 14.72 -2.35 -7.21
C SER A 75 13.62 -2.40 -8.27
N ARG A 76 12.33 -2.47 -7.87
CA ARG A 76 11.22 -2.67 -8.82
C ARG A 76 10.24 -1.50 -8.81
N LYS A 77 10.01 -0.90 -9.98
CA LYS A 77 8.99 0.14 -10.22
C LYS A 77 7.64 -0.27 -9.59
N ILE A 78 6.98 0.68 -8.92
CA ILE A 78 5.61 0.49 -8.39
C ILE A 78 4.70 0.19 -9.59
N ARG A 79 3.92 -0.90 -9.53
CA ARG A 79 3.11 -1.36 -10.66
C ARG A 79 1.70 -0.76 -10.66
N GLY A 80 1.20 -0.30 -9.50
CA GLY A 80 -0.12 0.30 -9.37
C GLY A 80 -0.07 1.76 -8.89
N ASP A 81 -0.77 2.65 -9.59
CA ASP A 81 -0.99 4.02 -9.13
C ASP A 81 -2.33 4.12 -8.40
N ILE A 82 -2.26 4.20 -7.06
CA ILE A 82 -3.43 4.37 -6.20
C ILE A 82 -4.16 5.69 -6.49
N SER A 83 -3.43 6.75 -6.87
CA SER A 83 -4.03 8.03 -7.21
C SER A 83 -4.84 7.94 -8.51
N GLU A 84 -4.33 7.20 -9.50
CA GLU A 84 -5.05 6.91 -10.73
C GLU A 84 -6.33 6.12 -10.45
N TYR A 85 -6.23 5.04 -9.66
CA TYR A 85 -7.41 4.25 -9.29
C TYR A 85 -8.50 5.08 -8.62
N ILE A 86 -8.14 5.92 -7.65
CA ILE A 86 -9.09 6.80 -6.93
C ILE A 86 -9.77 7.76 -7.92
N LYS A 87 -9.01 8.35 -8.86
CA LYS A 87 -9.54 9.25 -9.89
C LYS A 87 -10.48 8.53 -10.85
N THR A 88 -10.09 7.38 -11.39
CA THR A 88 -10.90 6.62 -12.36
C THR A 88 -12.21 6.14 -11.77
N ASN A 89 -12.27 5.90 -10.46
CA ASN A 89 -13.47 5.47 -9.75
C ASN A 89 -14.26 6.64 -9.13
N ASP A 90 -13.91 7.89 -9.44
CA ASP A 90 -14.57 9.11 -8.92
C ASP A 90 -14.73 9.11 -7.40
N LEU A 91 -13.71 8.60 -6.69
CA LEU A 91 -13.72 8.55 -5.24
C LEU A 91 -13.33 9.92 -4.69
N SER A 92 -14.13 10.42 -3.75
CA SER A 92 -13.74 11.58 -2.95
C SER A 92 -12.43 11.32 -2.20
N ARG A 93 -11.75 12.40 -1.78
CA ARG A 93 -10.50 12.28 -1.03
C ARG A 93 -10.66 11.41 0.24
N GLU A 94 -11.76 11.59 0.96
CA GLU A 94 -12.04 10.82 2.18
C GLU A 94 -12.27 9.34 1.89
N GLN A 95 -12.98 9.02 0.81
CA GLN A 95 -13.14 7.63 0.34
C GLN A 95 -11.80 7.02 -0.09
N GLY A 96 -10.94 7.80 -0.75
CA GLY A 96 -9.58 7.39 -1.11
C GLY A 96 -8.71 7.07 0.11
N ILE A 97 -8.74 7.94 1.14
CA ILE A 97 -8.04 7.71 2.41
C ILE A 97 -8.57 6.44 3.09
N THR A 98 -9.90 6.27 3.14
CA THR A 98 -10.55 5.10 3.74
C THR A 98 -10.16 3.80 3.02
N TYR A 99 -10.21 3.83 1.69
CA TYR A 99 -9.75 2.72 0.84
C TYR A 99 -8.30 2.35 1.17
N CYS A 100 -7.44 3.36 1.29
CA CYS A 100 -6.04 3.16 1.60
C CYS A 100 -5.81 2.53 2.97
N ALA A 101 -6.49 3.01 4.01
CA ALA A 101 -6.39 2.43 5.34
C ALA A 101 -6.80 0.95 5.35
N LEU A 102 -7.93 0.61 4.72
CA LEU A 102 -8.44 -0.76 4.65
C LEU A 102 -7.49 -1.70 3.91
N LYS A 103 -7.02 -1.31 2.72
CA LYS A 103 -6.13 -2.14 1.91
C LYS A 103 -4.74 -2.25 2.51
N SER A 104 -4.24 -1.17 3.11
CA SER A 104 -2.93 -1.20 3.79
C SER A 104 -2.96 -2.09 5.02
N LYS A 105 -4.05 -2.09 5.79
CA LYS A 105 -4.23 -3.03 6.90
C LYS A 105 -4.17 -4.48 6.44
N GLN A 106 -4.92 -4.82 5.39
CA GLN A 106 -4.87 -6.16 4.80
C GLN A 106 -3.46 -6.54 4.35
N SER A 107 -2.76 -5.64 3.66
CA SER A 107 -1.38 -5.88 3.22
C SER A 107 -0.41 -6.10 4.38
N VAL A 108 -0.58 -5.36 5.48
CA VAL A 108 0.24 -5.49 6.68
C VAL A 108 0.00 -6.83 7.36
N ASP A 109 -1.27 -7.19 7.57
CA ASP A 109 -1.63 -8.47 8.18
C ASP A 109 -1.07 -9.64 7.36
N ASP A 110 -1.16 -9.56 6.03
CA ASP A 110 -0.59 -10.58 5.15
C ASP A 110 0.95 -10.65 5.20
N ILE A 111 1.65 -9.53 5.38
CA ILE A 111 3.12 -9.51 5.53
C ILE A 111 3.54 -10.14 6.87
N LEU A 112 2.80 -9.85 7.94
CA LEU A 112 3.11 -10.33 9.28
C LEU A 112 2.75 -11.81 9.53
N THR A 113 1.89 -12.39 8.68
CA THR A 113 1.43 -13.78 8.81
C THR A 113 2.11 -14.76 7.84
N GLN A 114 3.04 -14.27 7.01
CA GLN A 114 3.91 -15.07 6.13
C GLN A 114 5.05 -15.72 6.90
#